data_AF-A0A852VU62-F1
#
_entry.id   AF-A0A852VU62-F1
#
_cell.length_a   1.000
_cell.length_b   1.000
_cell.length_c   1.000
_cell.angle_alpha   90.00
_cell.angle_beta   90.00
_cell.angle_gamma   90.00
#
_symmetry.space_group_name_H-M   'P 1'
#
loop_
_entity.id
_entity.type
_entity.pdbx_description
1 polymer ?
#
loop_
_entity_poly.entity_id
_entity_poly.type
_entity_poly.pdbx_seq_one_letter_code
_entity_poly.pdbx_strand_id
1 'polypeptide(L)'
;MPDLIPPMLPAAGELTDAGDPDRWAVEFAWEGHRCVAYARPGRVRLLSSTARSVTGSFPELAVLGDQAPPGGMVLDGTVVALDEAGRPSRGPLLRRTATVSPDAALRSEVPVGYVVTDLLFCDGRRTCELPYRRRRAELEALDLAGPKILVPPSFGLDEADLVVRTAERYGLDGLHLKRLDLPYQPGRRTRNWLRVPLRRHRQVLVAGWVPAGAPGGGRERIGAVLLALPEPGGLRYVGRVGIGAADVDARTVLRVPATGTPPLGVPDGIGVDPRWLAPGLVAAVEHRGRTAAGRLTLPSWRGLVAPAEHDDDLATAIDAARRAASAVRPTVALRRPGRGTGHAPGHGPETVVLPRAGAVAAPGTRPASEDGDAPPDARAPGPAGTAAPDRPARDTQPDEGRPARPGAHRAPAPDETVRIRVRDAVPRAPVDPVPPATAPDGPWHGPLSRRLEQHFVYNTLNTIASLVRTDPPRARELLLGFADLSRAADRAGEPSIRLDEELAAVRAYLQIERTRFGARLTTELDDPSGAGVDPSSAVPPLSVLAAVRRGVAEEIEPHSAGGAVHVRLDPDAPDGPAARVEVHPAGPAERPARAPLVLLVLPLGVPVV
;
A
#
# COMPACT_ATOMS: atom_id res chain seq x y z
N MET A 1 11.96 4.11 27.95
CA MET A 1 11.89 3.43 26.63
C MET A 1 13.22 2.73 26.34
N PRO A 2 13.23 1.45 25.93
CA PRO A 2 14.46 0.70 25.65
C PRO A 2 15.20 1.18 24.39
N ASP A 3 16.52 0.97 24.34
CA ASP A 3 17.37 1.38 23.23
C ASP A 3 17.22 0.48 21.99
N LEU A 4 16.99 -0.81 22.20
CA LEU A 4 16.78 -1.78 21.14
C LEU A 4 15.87 -2.92 21.61
N ILE A 5 14.88 -3.25 20.80
CA ILE A 5 14.12 -4.51 20.85
C ILE A 5 14.40 -5.22 19.51
N PRO A 6 15.17 -6.33 19.51
CA PRO A 6 15.39 -7.10 18.30
C PRO A 6 14.06 -7.65 17.76
N PRO A 7 13.76 -7.49 16.47
CA PRO A 7 12.49 -7.95 15.94
C PRO A 7 12.37 -9.48 16.03
N MET A 8 11.22 -9.98 16.49
CA MET A 8 10.83 -11.39 16.38
C MET A 8 10.75 -11.79 14.90
N LEU A 9 11.01 -13.04 14.55
CA LEU A 9 11.03 -13.50 13.17
C LEU A 9 9.96 -14.57 12.94
N PRO A 10 9.17 -14.49 11.86
CA PRO A 10 8.22 -15.56 11.54
C PRO A 10 8.95 -16.82 11.07
N ALA A 11 8.46 -18.00 11.42
CA ALA A 11 8.80 -19.25 10.73
C ALA A 11 7.98 -19.38 9.43
N ALA A 12 8.45 -20.16 8.46
CA ALA A 12 7.61 -20.55 7.33
C ALA A 12 6.53 -21.53 7.82
N GLY A 13 5.32 -21.43 7.25
CA GLY A 13 4.22 -22.34 7.56
C GLY A 13 3.09 -22.30 6.54
N GLU A 14 2.04 -23.05 6.81
CA GLU A 14 0.81 -23.16 6.02
C GLU A 14 -0.43 -22.86 6.89
N LEU A 15 -1.59 -22.60 6.29
CA LEU A 15 -2.84 -22.38 7.05
C LEU A 15 -3.20 -23.59 7.91
N THR A 16 -2.93 -24.80 7.41
CA THR A 16 -3.16 -26.08 8.11
C THR A 16 -2.27 -26.28 9.33
N ASP A 17 -1.19 -25.53 9.48
CA ASP A 17 -0.35 -25.56 10.68
C ASP A 17 -1.05 -24.94 11.90
N ALA A 18 -2.07 -24.10 11.67
CA ALA A 18 -2.86 -23.47 12.71
C ALA A 18 -3.97 -24.42 13.16
N GLY A 19 -3.62 -25.37 14.04
CA GLY A 19 -4.53 -26.43 14.49
C GLY A 19 -5.81 -25.91 15.17
N ASP A 20 -5.68 -25.13 16.24
CA ASP A 20 -6.82 -24.56 16.99
C ASP A 20 -7.14 -23.14 16.47
N PRO A 21 -8.25 -22.92 15.74
CA PRO A 21 -8.57 -21.64 15.10
C PRO A 21 -8.66 -20.47 16.08
N ASP A 22 -9.13 -20.71 17.32
CA ASP A 22 -9.35 -19.68 18.33
C ASP A 22 -8.04 -19.13 18.94
N ARG A 23 -6.89 -19.71 18.55
CA ARG A 23 -5.57 -19.30 19.05
C ARG A 23 -4.75 -18.49 18.06
N TRP A 24 -5.26 -18.25 16.85
CA TRP A 24 -4.51 -17.59 15.81
C TRP A 24 -5.21 -16.35 15.28
N ALA A 25 -4.43 -15.27 15.19
CA ALA A 25 -4.76 -14.11 14.38
C ALA A 25 -4.20 -14.31 12.97
N VAL A 26 -4.98 -13.89 11.97
CA VAL A 26 -4.58 -13.78 10.58
C VAL A 26 -4.39 -12.31 10.25
N GLU A 27 -3.21 -11.95 9.76
CA GLU A 27 -2.90 -10.62 9.23
C GLU A 27 -2.40 -10.73 7.79
N PHE A 28 -2.58 -9.66 7.01
CA PHE A 28 -1.89 -9.51 5.73
C PHE A 28 -0.37 -9.45 5.95
N ALA A 29 0.39 -10.19 5.13
CA ALA A 29 1.82 -9.99 5.07
C ALA A 29 2.15 -8.90 4.05
N TRP A 30 2.47 -7.73 4.59
CA TRP A 30 2.84 -6.57 3.79
C TRP A 30 4.25 -6.70 3.25
N GLU A 31 4.40 -6.58 1.93
CA GLU A 31 5.72 -6.53 1.30
C GLU A 31 6.32 -5.12 1.47
N GLY A 32 7.54 -5.04 2.00
CA GLY A 32 8.22 -3.77 2.18
C GLY A 32 9.52 -3.86 2.97
N HIS A 33 9.89 -2.74 3.58
CA HIS A 33 11.07 -2.64 4.44
C HIS A 33 10.65 -2.67 5.91
N ARG A 34 10.88 -3.82 6.57
CA ARG A 34 10.53 -3.98 7.98
C ARG A 34 11.38 -3.07 8.87
N CYS A 35 10.70 -2.30 9.72
CA CYS A 35 11.28 -1.34 10.65
C CYS A 35 10.62 -1.41 12.01
N VAL A 36 11.41 -1.22 13.06
CA VAL A 36 10.92 -0.91 14.40
C VAL A 36 11.03 0.60 14.62
N ALA A 37 9.90 1.24 14.89
CA ALA A 37 9.83 2.67 15.18
C ALA A 37 9.89 2.91 16.69
N TYR A 38 10.78 3.79 17.11
CA TYR A 38 10.93 4.27 18.49
C TYR A 38 10.50 5.73 18.49
N ALA A 39 9.30 6.00 19.00
CA ALA A 39 8.70 7.32 18.99
C ALA A 39 8.61 7.88 20.41
N ARG A 40 9.01 9.13 20.56
CA ARG A 40 8.80 9.98 21.73
C ARG A 40 8.22 11.32 21.25
N PRO A 41 7.62 12.13 22.13
CA PRO A 41 7.17 13.46 21.77
C PRO A 41 8.23 14.23 20.97
N GLY A 42 7.90 14.59 19.73
CA GLY A 42 8.76 15.34 18.80
C GLY A 42 9.98 14.60 18.25
N ARG A 43 10.16 13.30 18.50
CA ARG A 43 11.32 12.54 18.00
C ARG A 43 10.99 11.11 17.62
N VAL A 44 11.38 10.73 16.41
CA VAL A 44 11.26 9.37 15.90
C VAL A 44 12.63 8.82 15.52
N ARG A 45 12.84 7.53 15.79
CA ARG A 45 13.97 6.75 15.29
C ARG A 45 13.45 5.45 14.68
N LEU A 46 13.83 5.17 13.44
CA LEU A 46 13.48 3.95 12.71
C LEU A 46 14.71 3.06 12.57
N LEU A 47 14.59 1.82 13.03
CA LEU A 47 15.64 0.80 12.88
C LEU A 47 15.15 -0.32 11.97
N SER A 48 15.97 -0.72 11.01
CA SER A 48 15.69 -1.88 10.16
C SER A 48 15.75 -3.18 10.96
N SER A 49 15.36 -4.28 10.31
CA SER A 49 15.49 -5.64 10.88
C SER A 49 16.89 -6.02 11.40
N THR A 50 17.94 -5.37 10.89
CA THR A 50 19.34 -5.57 11.32
C THR A 50 19.85 -4.45 12.22
N ALA A 51 18.94 -3.72 12.88
CA ALA A 51 19.23 -2.58 13.77
C ALA A 51 19.97 -1.39 13.13
N ARG A 52 19.96 -1.26 11.81
CA ARG A 52 20.54 -0.10 11.12
C ARG A 52 19.53 1.04 11.13
N SER A 53 19.98 2.26 11.41
CA SER A 53 19.09 3.43 11.33
C SER A 53 18.70 3.69 9.88
N VAL A 54 17.40 3.79 9.63
CA VAL A 54 16.80 4.22 8.35
C VAL A 54 15.94 5.47 8.55
N THR A 55 16.11 6.14 9.69
CA THR A 55 15.30 7.30 10.11
C THR A 55 15.28 8.40 9.05
N GLY A 56 16.46 8.80 8.57
CA GLY A 56 16.56 9.88 7.59
C GLY A 56 15.97 9.52 6.22
N SER A 57 15.91 8.23 5.87
CA SER A 57 15.33 7.76 4.61
C SER A 57 13.82 7.93 4.54
N PHE A 58 13.15 8.16 5.69
CA PHE A 58 11.70 8.26 5.79
C PHE A 58 11.26 9.43 6.69
N PRO A 59 11.61 10.69 6.32
CA PRO A 59 11.31 11.86 7.16
C PRO A 59 9.81 12.10 7.34
N GLU A 60 8.97 11.67 6.38
CA GLU A 60 7.51 11.73 6.49
C GLU A 60 6.90 10.90 7.63
N LEU A 61 7.68 9.98 8.23
CA LEU A 61 7.24 9.19 9.39
C LEU A 61 7.51 9.89 10.74
N ALA A 62 8.01 11.13 10.73
CA ALA A 62 8.17 11.96 11.93
C ALA A 62 6.84 12.20 12.67
N VAL A 63 5.70 12.10 11.98
CA VAL A 63 4.34 12.22 12.56
C VAL A 63 4.09 11.27 13.73
N LEU A 64 4.79 10.12 13.80
CA LEU A 64 4.72 9.22 14.95
C LEU A 64 5.19 9.88 16.25
N GLY A 65 6.05 10.89 16.17
CA GLY A 65 6.53 11.66 17.31
C GLY A 65 5.44 12.59 17.87
N ASP A 66 4.53 13.07 17.03
CA ASP A 66 3.42 13.94 17.43
C ASP A 66 2.29 13.13 18.08
N GLN A 67 2.17 11.85 17.72
CA GLN A 67 1.22 10.88 18.26
C GLN A 67 1.77 10.11 19.47
N ALA A 68 3.04 10.28 19.82
CA ALA A 68 3.66 9.50 20.88
C ALA A 68 3.16 9.92 22.28
N PRO A 69 2.81 8.97 23.15
CA PRO A 69 2.50 9.28 24.55
C PRO A 69 3.74 9.84 25.28
N PRO A 70 3.58 10.50 26.43
CA PRO A 70 4.69 11.12 27.16
C PRO A 70 5.86 10.16 27.45
N GLY A 71 5.56 8.92 27.86
CA GLY A 71 6.57 7.88 28.08
C GLY A 71 7.15 7.25 26.81
N GLY A 72 6.63 7.61 25.64
CA GLY A 72 7.00 7.11 24.32
C GLY A 72 6.40 5.74 23.97
N MET A 73 6.60 5.30 22.73
CA MET A 73 6.13 4.01 22.22
C MET A 73 7.15 3.35 21.29
N VAL A 74 7.09 2.02 21.19
CA VAL A 74 7.88 1.23 20.24
C VAL A 74 6.95 0.35 19.42
N LEU A 75 6.99 0.51 18.10
CA LEU A 75 6.09 -0.12 17.14
C LEU A 75 6.88 -1.05 16.20
N ASP A 76 6.37 -2.26 15.95
CA ASP A 76 6.89 -3.17 14.91
C ASP A 76 6.01 -3.09 13.67
N GLY A 77 6.62 -2.85 12.53
CA GLY A 77 5.88 -2.59 11.30
C GLY A 77 6.72 -2.68 10.05
N THR A 78 6.09 -2.35 8.92
CA THR A 78 6.71 -2.41 7.60
C THR A 78 6.47 -1.10 6.87
N VAL A 79 7.55 -0.47 6.42
CA VAL A 79 7.44 0.64 5.47
C VAL A 79 7.10 0.06 4.11
N VAL A 80 6.00 0.52 3.52
CA VAL A 80 5.45 0.04 2.26
C VAL A 80 5.48 1.16 1.23
N ALA A 81 5.81 0.80 -0.01
CA ALA A 81 5.58 1.63 -1.19
C ALA A 81 4.77 0.81 -2.20
N LEU A 82 4.08 1.51 -3.09
CA LEU A 82 3.27 0.88 -4.14
C LEU A 82 4.01 0.92 -5.48
N ASP A 83 3.79 -0.10 -6.31
CA ASP A 83 4.17 -0.10 -7.72
C ASP A 83 3.21 0.75 -8.58
N GLU A 84 3.47 0.85 -9.88
CA GLU A 84 2.62 1.59 -10.83
C GLU A 84 1.17 1.06 -10.88
N ALA A 85 0.97 -0.23 -10.55
CA ALA A 85 -0.34 -0.86 -10.46
C ALA A 85 -1.01 -0.69 -9.09
N GLY A 86 -0.41 0.08 -8.17
CA GLY A 86 -0.94 0.34 -6.84
C GLY A 86 -0.74 -0.81 -5.84
N ARG A 87 0.15 -1.78 -6.12
CA ARG A 87 0.40 -2.94 -5.25
C ARG A 87 1.63 -2.73 -4.38
N PRO A 88 1.63 -3.20 -3.11
CA PRO A 88 2.83 -3.22 -2.28
C PRO A 88 4.01 -3.89 -2.98
N SER A 89 5.14 -3.20 -3.05
CA SER A 89 6.33 -3.69 -3.74
C SER A 89 7.59 -3.18 -3.07
N ARG A 90 8.57 -4.08 -2.88
CA ARG A 90 9.87 -3.69 -2.34
C ARG A 90 10.74 -2.90 -3.31
N GLY A 91 10.48 -3.01 -4.62
CA GLY A 91 11.30 -2.40 -5.68
C GLY A 91 11.53 -0.90 -5.47
N PRO A 92 10.46 -0.07 -5.39
CA PRO A 92 10.58 1.37 -5.18
C PRO A 92 11.33 1.76 -3.89
N LEU A 93 11.21 0.95 -2.83
CA LEU A 93 11.87 1.20 -1.54
C LEU A 93 13.40 1.06 -1.59
N LEU A 94 13.95 0.35 -2.58
CA LEU A 94 15.40 0.20 -2.71
C LEU A 94 16.10 1.57 -2.84
N ARG A 95 15.56 2.46 -3.69
CA ARG A 95 16.07 3.83 -3.83
C ARG A 95 15.91 4.63 -2.54
N ARG A 96 14.75 4.52 -1.87
CA ARG A 96 14.48 5.21 -0.59
C ARG A 96 15.51 4.83 0.47
N THR A 97 15.74 3.54 0.67
CA THR A 97 16.66 3.04 1.71
C THR A 97 18.14 3.29 1.40
N ALA A 98 18.49 3.53 0.13
CA ALA A 98 19.84 3.91 -0.26
C ALA A 98 20.13 5.41 -0.04
N THR A 99 19.09 6.23 0.18
CA THR A 99 19.21 7.69 0.33
C THR A 99 18.91 8.09 1.78
N VAL A 100 19.90 8.68 2.46
CA VAL A 100 19.78 9.06 3.88
C VAL A 100 18.90 10.29 4.11
N SER A 101 18.77 11.19 3.13
CA SER A 101 17.91 12.38 3.23
C SER A 101 17.30 12.66 1.86
N PRO A 102 16.17 12.02 1.52
CA PRO A 102 15.54 12.16 0.22
C PRO A 102 14.91 13.55 0.07
N ASP A 103 15.09 14.18 -1.09
CA ASP A 103 14.50 15.47 -1.41
C ASP A 103 12.97 15.37 -1.65
N ALA A 104 12.34 16.50 -1.97
CA ALA A 104 10.90 16.53 -2.26
C ALA A 104 10.54 15.72 -3.51
N ALA A 105 11.41 15.69 -4.53
CA ALA A 105 11.17 14.97 -5.78
C ALA A 105 11.11 13.46 -5.55
N LEU A 106 12.11 12.89 -4.87
CA LEU A 106 12.15 11.46 -4.56
C LEU A 106 11.03 11.04 -3.59
N ARG A 107 10.62 11.92 -2.67
CA ARG A 107 9.46 11.67 -1.79
C ARG A 107 8.13 11.64 -2.54
N SER A 108 8.00 12.44 -3.60
CA SER A 108 6.81 12.46 -4.45
C SER A 108 6.79 11.28 -5.42
N GLU A 109 7.94 10.91 -5.99
CA GLU A 109 8.10 9.75 -6.88
C GLU A 109 7.79 8.43 -6.15
N VAL A 110 8.31 8.28 -4.93
CA VAL A 110 8.13 7.07 -4.11
C VAL A 110 7.46 7.44 -2.78
N PRO A 111 6.14 7.65 -2.78
CA PRO A 111 5.40 7.85 -1.54
C PRO A 111 5.41 6.55 -0.73
N VAL A 112 5.56 6.70 0.59
CA VAL A 112 5.55 5.56 1.51
C VAL A 112 4.47 5.72 2.57
N GLY A 113 4.07 4.57 3.13
CA GLY A 113 3.31 4.48 4.38
C GLY A 113 4.00 3.50 5.34
N TYR A 114 3.69 3.60 6.63
CA TYR A 114 4.16 2.68 7.66
C TYR A 114 3.00 1.85 8.18
N VAL A 115 3.06 0.55 7.91
CA VAL A 115 2.07 -0.43 8.34
C VAL A 115 2.49 -1.01 9.68
N VAL A 116 1.78 -0.65 10.74
CA VAL A 116 2.07 -1.05 12.12
C VAL A 116 1.32 -2.33 12.46
N THR A 117 2.03 -3.34 12.96
CA THR A 117 1.47 -4.68 13.21
C THR A 117 1.65 -5.19 14.63
N ASP A 118 2.46 -4.51 15.46
CA ASP A 118 2.63 -4.86 16.87
C ASP A 118 3.08 -3.64 17.70
N LEU A 119 2.77 -3.67 18.99
CA LEU A 119 3.17 -2.67 19.99
C LEU A 119 4.09 -3.36 21.00
N LEU A 120 5.32 -2.89 21.12
CA LEU A 120 6.39 -3.52 21.93
C LEU A 120 6.70 -2.77 23.23
N PHE A 121 6.32 -1.50 23.30
CA PHE A 121 6.45 -0.65 24.48
C PHE A 121 5.46 0.52 24.34
N CYS A 122 4.84 0.93 25.45
CA CYS A 122 3.95 2.08 25.49
C CYS A 122 4.00 2.74 26.87
N ASP A 123 4.16 4.06 26.86
CA ASP A 123 4.05 4.95 28.03
C ASP A 123 4.77 4.45 29.28
N GLY A 124 6.08 4.23 29.16
CA GLY A 124 6.91 3.76 30.28
C GLY A 124 6.93 2.23 30.46
N ARG A 125 5.99 1.49 29.88
CA ARG A 125 5.80 0.05 30.10
C ARG A 125 6.16 -0.79 28.88
N ARG A 126 6.86 -1.91 29.09
CA ARG A 126 7.04 -2.94 28.06
C ARG A 126 5.75 -3.73 27.87
N THR A 127 5.39 -3.98 26.61
CA THR A 127 4.19 -4.75 26.25
C THR A 127 4.56 -6.13 25.69
N CYS A 128 5.83 -6.39 25.38
CA CYS A 128 6.32 -7.66 24.83
C CYS A 128 5.88 -8.89 25.64
N GLU A 129 5.81 -8.77 26.97
CA GLU A 129 5.44 -9.82 27.90
C GLU A 129 3.93 -10.14 27.86
N LEU A 130 3.12 -9.25 27.30
CA LEU A 130 1.68 -9.47 27.14
C LEU A 130 1.37 -10.42 25.98
N PRO A 131 0.29 -11.22 26.06
CA PRO A 131 -0.25 -11.96 24.92
C PRO A 131 -0.54 -11.04 23.72
N TYR A 132 -0.34 -11.54 22.50
CA TYR A 132 -0.55 -10.75 21.28
C TYR A 132 -1.93 -10.07 21.24
N ARG A 133 -3.00 -10.76 21.64
CA ARG A 133 -4.36 -10.17 21.71
C ARG A 133 -4.44 -8.90 22.57
N ARG A 134 -3.66 -8.80 23.65
CA ARG A 134 -3.61 -7.61 24.50
C ARG A 134 -2.75 -6.52 23.88
N ARG A 135 -1.58 -6.87 23.32
CA ARG A 135 -0.74 -5.89 22.59
C ARG A 135 -1.49 -5.28 21.41
N ARG A 136 -2.28 -6.09 20.70
CA ARG A 136 -3.10 -5.67 19.57
C ARG A 136 -4.21 -4.71 19.99
N ALA A 137 -4.96 -5.02 21.05
CA ALA A 137 -5.97 -4.12 21.59
C ALA A 137 -5.36 -2.79 22.08
N GLU A 138 -4.20 -2.83 22.75
CA GLU A 138 -3.48 -1.61 23.15
C GLU A 138 -2.98 -0.80 21.93
N LEU A 139 -2.51 -1.46 20.88
CA LEU A 139 -2.13 -0.80 19.62
C LEU A 139 -3.32 -0.10 18.96
N GLU A 140 -4.46 -0.75 18.89
CA GLU A 140 -5.69 -0.18 18.30
C GLU A 140 -6.20 1.01 19.11
N ALA A 141 -6.12 0.95 20.44
CA ALA A 141 -6.52 2.03 21.33
C ALA A 141 -5.65 3.30 21.21
N LEU A 142 -4.46 3.22 20.61
CA LEU A 142 -3.62 4.39 20.35
C LEU A 142 -4.12 5.25 19.18
N ASP A 143 -5.05 4.74 18.35
CA ASP A 143 -5.64 5.46 17.23
C ASP A 143 -4.61 6.15 16.32
N LEU A 144 -3.53 5.42 15.98
CA LEU A 144 -2.40 5.96 15.22
C LEU A 144 -2.72 6.17 13.73
N ALA A 145 -3.85 5.63 13.24
CA ALA A 145 -4.16 5.57 11.83
C ALA A 145 -4.31 6.98 11.21
N GLY A 146 -3.61 7.21 10.11
CA GLY A 146 -3.60 8.50 9.42
C GLY A 146 -2.96 8.39 8.02
N PRO A 147 -2.71 9.52 7.33
CA PRO A 147 -2.30 9.51 5.93
C PRO A 147 -0.99 8.74 5.65
N LYS A 148 -0.11 8.63 6.65
CA LYS A 148 1.18 7.92 6.56
C LYS A 148 1.24 6.65 7.39
N ILE A 149 0.30 6.43 8.29
CA ILE A 149 0.34 5.35 9.27
C ILE A 149 -0.90 4.49 9.10
N LEU A 150 -0.70 3.19 8.85
CA LEU A 150 -1.77 2.22 8.74
C LEU A 150 -1.67 1.22 9.89
N VAL A 151 -2.77 1.01 10.61
CA VAL A 151 -2.94 -0.10 11.55
C VAL A 151 -3.98 -1.05 10.94
N PRO A 152 -3.57 -2.03 10.12
CA PRO A 152 -4.51 -2.89 9.41
C PRO A 152 -5.19 -3.83 10.41
N PRO A 153 -6.46 -4.23 10.18
CA PRO A 153 -7.18 -5.14 11.08
C PRO A 153 -6.47 -6.50 11.22
N SER A 154 -6.74 -7.14 12.36
CA SER A 154 -6.38 -8.54 12.61
C SER A 154 -7.65 -9.39 12.57
N PHE A 155 -7.62 -10.47 11.80
CA PHE A 155 -8.75 -11.37 11.59
C PHE A 155 -8.60 -12.66 12.42
N GLY A 156 -9.70 -13.37 12.65
CA GLY A 156 -9.64 -14.73 13.18
C GLY A 156 -9.24 -15.74 12.09
N LEU A 157 -8.85 -16.96 12.48
CA LEU A 157 -8.54 -18.02 11.51
C LEU A 157 -9.80 -18.53 10.77
N ASP A 158 -10.96 -18.43 11.39
CA ASP A 158 -12.28 -18.67 10.78
C ASP A 158 -12.56 -17.77 9.58
N GLU A 159 -11.94 -16.59 9.52
CA GLU A 159 -12.03 -15.65 8.42
C GLU A 159 -10.92 -15.83 7.37
N ALA A 160 -10.03 -16.82 7.52
CA ALA A 160 -8.82 -16.97 6.69
C ALA A 160 -9.11 -16.99 5.19
N ASP A 161 -10.17 -17.67 4.74
CA ASP A 161 -10.54 -17.73 3.32
C ASP A 161 -10.89 -16.35 2.75
N LEU A 162 -11.55 -15.50 3.54
CA LEU A 162 -11.84 -14.11 3.14
C LEU A 162 -10.54 -13.31 3.02
N VAL A 163 -9.64 -13.46 4.00
CA VAL A 163 -8.35 -12.77 4.00
C VAL A 163 -7.48 -13.24 2.83
N VAL A 164 -7.48 -14.53 2.51
CA VAL A 164 -6.80 -15.12 1.33
C VAL A 164 -7.31 -14.46 0.06
N ARG A 165 -8.63 -14.50 -0.20
CA ARG A 165 -9.22 -13.90 -1.41
C ARG A 165 -8.93 -12.41 -1.53
N THR A 166 -8.96 -11.71 -0.41
CA THR A 166 -8.67 -10.27 -0.34
C THR A 166 -7.21 -9.99 -0.67
N ALA A 167 -6.29 -10.73 -0.03
CA ALA A 167 -4.87 -10.61 -0.28
C ALA A 167 -4.51 -10.93 -1.74
N GLU A 168 -5.14 -11.93 -2.33
CA GLU A 168 -4.98 -12.26 -3.74
C GLU A 168 -5.43 -11.13 -4.66
N ARG A 169 -6.61 -10.56 -4.40
CA ARG A 169 -7.18 -9.42 -5.13
C ARG A 169 -6.28 -8.19 -5.09
N TYR A 170 -5.70 -7.88 -3.92
CA TYR A 170 -4.80 -6.73 -3.74
C TYR A 170 -3.34 -7.03 -4.09
N GLY A 171 -3.04 -8.20 -4.64
CA GLY A 171 -1.71 -8.52 -5.13
C GLY A 171 -0.69 -8.87 -4.05
N LEU A 172 -1.12 -9.10 -2.80
CA LEU A 172 -0.23 -9.51 -1.71
C LEU A 172 0.34 -10.91 -1.96
N ASP A 173 1.52 -11.17 -1.39
CA ASP A 173 2.31 -12.41 -1.55
C ASP A 173 2.16 -13.36 -0.35
N GLY A 174 1.54 -12.92 0.74
CA GLY A 174 0.79 -13.83 1.60
C GLY A 174 0.27 -13.27 2.91
N LEU A 175 0.21 -14.14 3.92
CA LEU A 175 -0.37 -13.88 5.23
C LEU A 175 0.65 -14.08 6.35
N HIS A 176 0.35 -13.51 7.50
CA HIS A 176 0.96 -13.83 8.79
C HIS A 176 -0.07 -14.48 9.70
N LEU A 177 0.32 -15.58 10.36
CA LEU A 177 -0.44 -16.15 11.46
C LEU A 177 0.28 -15.86 12.76
N LYS A 178 -0.39 -15.29 13.75
CA LYS A 178 0.20 -14.95 15.06
C LYS A 178 -0.57 -15.62 16.18
N ARG A 179 0.14 -16.28 17.11
CA ARG A 179 -0.48 -16.86 18.31
C ARG A 179 -1.06 -15.76 19.20
N LEU A 180 -2.38 -15.79 19.39
CA LEU A 180 -3.13 -14.79 20.16
C LEU A 180 -2.74 -14.77 21.64
N ASP A 181 -2.41 -15.93 22.18
CA ASP A 181 -2.21 -16.19 23.61
C ASP A 181 -0.75 -16.06 24.07
N LEU A 182 0.20 -15.79 23.17
CA LEU A 182 1.63 -15.83 23.47
C LEU A 182 2.32 -14.45 23.43
N PRO A 183 3.39 -14.28 24.24
CA PRO A 183 4.18 -13.05 24.27
C PRO A 183 5.02 -12.88 22.99
N TYR A 184 5.46 -11.64 22.75
CA TYR A 184 6.45 -11.34 21.73
C TYR A 184 7.80 -11.92 22.15
N GLN A 185 8.55 -12.50 21.21
CA GLN A 185 9.83 -13.15 21.49
C GLN A 185 10.96 -12.44 20.74
N PRO A 186 11.52 -11.34 21.31
CA PRO A 186 12.52 -10.52 20.63
C PRO A 186 13.68 -11.34 20.07
N GLY A 187 14.02 -11.10 18.80
CA GLY A 187 15.17 -11.70 18.12
C GLY A 187 15.07 -13.19 17.82
N ARG A 188 13.97 -13.86 18.19
CA ARG A 188 13.79 -15.30 17.94
C ARG A 188 12.95 -15.56 16.70
N ARG A 189 13.34 -16.58 15.93
CA ARG A 189 12.47 -17.20 14.93
C ARG A 189 11.69 -18.32 15.58
N THR A 190 10.37 -18.24 15.58
CA THR A 190 9.52 -19.24 16.25
C THR A 190 8.31 -19.60 15.41
N ARG A 191 7.71 -20.76 15.69
CA ARG A 191 6.44 -21.15 15.07
C ARG A 191 5.23 -20.42 15.67
N ASN A 192 5.41 -19.54 16.65
CA ASN A 192 4.32 -18.73 17.22
C ASN A 192 3.90 -17.57 16.30
N TRP A 193 4.72 -17.30 15.29
CA TRP A 193 4.43 -16.41 14.19
C TRP A 193 4.81 -17.12 12.90
N LEU A 194 3.83 -17.41 12.04
CA LEU A 194 4.05 -18.06 10.76
C LEU A 194 3.91 -17.06 9.62
N ARG A 195 4.76 -17.19 8.61
CA ARG A 195 4.63 -16.56 7.30
C ARG A 195 4.05 -17.61 6.36
N VAL A 196 2.81 -17.39 5.94
CA VAL A 196 2.10 -18.27 5.01
C VAL A 196 2.11 -17.62 3.63
N PRO A 197 2.86 -18.15 2.65
CA PRO A 197 2.86 -17.61 1.30
C PRO A 197 1.51 -17.90 0.61
N LEU A 198 0.98 -16.92 -0.14
CA LEU A 198 -0.15 -17.15 -1.03
C LEU A 198 0.38 -17.72 -2.34
N ARG A 199 0.04 -18.99 -2.55
CA ARG A 199 0.44 -19.78 -3.71
C ARG A 199 -0.64 -19.59 -4.77
N ARG A 200 -0.31 -18.90 -5.87
CA ARG A 200 -1.22 -18.73 -7.00
C ARG A 200 -0.98 -19.85 -7.99
N HIS A 201 -2.05 -20.54 -8.39
CA HIS A 201 -1.99 -21.53 -9.46
C HIS A 201 -2.39 -20.88 -10.77
N ARG A 202 -1.67 -21.21 -11.85
CA ARG A 202 -2.01 -20.74 -13.18
C ARG A 202 -1.62 -21.77 -14.23
N GLN A 203 -2.46 -21.92 -15.24
CA GLN A 203 -2.09 -22.64 -16.45
C GLN A 203 -1.22 -21.75 -17.35
N VAL A 204 -0.15 -22.33 -17.92
CA VAL A 204 0.79 -21.64 -18.80
C VAL A 204 1.12 -22.53 -20.00
N LEU A 205 1.47 -21.91 -21.13
CA LEU A 205 2.00 -22.65 -22.28
C LEU A 205 3.45 -23.03 -22.02
N VAL A 206 3.80 -24.26 -22.38
CA VAL A 206 5.18 -24.73 -22.48
C VAL A 206 5.73 -24.25 -23.83
N ALA A 207 6.47 -23.15 -23.82
CA ALA A 207 7.01 -22.52 -25.03
C ALA A 207 8.33 -23.14 -25.50
N GLY A 208 9.03 -23.85 -24.61
CA GLY A 208 10.34 -24.39 -24.91
C GLY A 208 11.01 -25.01 -23.70
N TRP A 209 12.24 -25.43 -23.87
CA TRP A 209 13.09 -25.91 -22.77
C TRP A 209 14.57 -25.64 -23.07
N VAL A 210 15.35 -25.55 -22.00
CA VAL A 210 16.81 -25.41 -22.06
C VAL A 210 17.43 -26.77 -21.69
N PRO A 211 18.35 -27.30 -22.52
CA PRO A 211 19.07 -28.53 -22.20
C PRO A 211 19.93 -28.45 -20.93
N ALA A 212 20.05 -29.57 -20.22
CA ALA A 212 20.99 -29.77 -19.11
C ALA A 212 22.25 -30.51 -19.58
N GLY A 213 23.40 -29.83 -19.59
CA GLY A 213 24.71 -30.40 -19.93
C GLY A 213 25.36 -29.78 -21.17
N ALA A 214 26.58 -30.21 -21.50
CA ALA A 214 27.30 -29.75 -22.68
C ALA A 214 26.70 -30.33 -23.99
N PRO A 215 26.74 -29.59 -25.11
CA PRO A 215 26.26 -30.07 -26.41
C PRO A 215 26.91 -31.41 -26.78
N GLY A 216 26.11 -32.40 -27.20
CA GLY A 216 26.59 -33.69 -27.72
C GLY A 216 26.82 -34.81 -26.69
N GLY A 217 26.50 -34.61 -25.41
CA GLY A 217 26.64 -35.64 -24.38
C GLY A 217 25.34 -36.38 -24.03
N GLY A 218 25.19 -37.64 -24.44
CA GLY A 218 24.16 -38.57 -23.95
C GLY A 218 22.70 -38.18 -24.24
N ARG A 219 21.74 -38.87 -23.57
CA ARG A 219 20.29 -38.55 -23.69
C ARG A 219 20.02 -37.12 -23.25
N GLU A 220 19.32 -36.35 -24.10
CA GLU A 220 18.90 -34.98 -23.79
C GLU A 220 18.09 -34.94 -22.49
N ARG A 221 18.41 -33.98 -21.63
CA ARG A 221 17.74 -33.73 -20.36
C ARG A 221 17.30 -32.28 -20.30
N ILE A 222 16.18 -32.03 -19.61
CA ILE A 222 15.67 -30.68 -19.40
C ILE A 222 16.36 -30.07 -18.18
N GLY A 223 17.02 -28.93 -18.37
CA GLY A 223 17.53 -28.09 -17.29
C GLY A 223 16.47 -27.10 -16.78
N ALA A 224 15.68 -26.55 -17.69
CA ALA A 224 14.52 -25.72 -17.35
C ALA A 224 13.49 -25.74 -18.48
N VAL A 225 12.21 -25.66 -18.12
CA VAL A 225 11.10 -25.42 -19.04
C VAL A 225 10.85 -23.92 -19.14
N LEU A 226 10.62 -23.43 -20.36
CA LEU A 226 10.33 -22.03 -20.68
C LEU A 226 8.82 -21.84 -20.81
N LEU A 227 8.29 -20.86 -20.09
CA LEU A 227 6.85 -20.65 -19.91
C LEU A 227 6.40 -19.42 -20.70
N ALA A 228 5.22 -19.49 -21.31
CA ALA A 228 4.60 -18.36 -21.99
C ALA A 228 3.10 -18.23 -21.69
N LEU A 229 2.57 -17.04 -21.91
CA LEU A 229 1.13 -16.76 -21.91
C LEU A 229 0.74 -16.02 -23.20
N PRO A 230 -0.51 -16.19 -23.65
CA PRO A 230 -1.03 -15.45 -24.79
C PRO A 230 -1.22 -13.97 -24.47
N GLU A 231 -0.92 -13.12 -25.44
CA GLU A 231 -1.10 -11.67 -25.38
C GLU A 231 -1.45 -11.08 -26.76
N PRO A 232 -1.94 -9.82 -26.83
CA PRO A 232 -2.08 -9.11 -28.09
C PRO A 232 -0.73 -9.07 -28.83
N GLY A 233 -0.65 -9.70 -30.00
CA GLY A 233 0.58 -9.77 -30.81
C GLY A 233 1.38 -11.08 -30.69
N GLY A 234 0.94 -12.05 -29.89
CA GLY A 234 1.52 -13.40 -29.85
C GLY A 234 1.74 -13.93 -28.44
N LEU A 235 2.69 -14.84 -28.28
CA LEU A 235 3.05 -15.37 -26.97
C LEU A 235 4.10 -14.49 -26.31
N ARG A 236 3.94 -14.19 -25.02
CA ARG A 236 4.94 -13.51 -24.18
C ARG A 236 5.59 -14.51 -23.22
N TYR A 237 6.91 -14.47 -23.12
CA TYR A 237 7.68 -15.20 -22.13
C TYR A 237 7.36 -14.72 -20.71
N VAL A 238 7.02 -15.65 -19.81
CA VAL A 238 6.64 -15.35 -18.43
C VAL A 238 7.55 -16.00 -17.39
N GLY A 239 8.61 -16.68 -17.79
CA GLY A 239 9.58 -17.24 -16.86
C GLY A 239 10.04 -18.64 -17.25
N ARG A 240 10.87 -19.23 -16.38
CA ARG A 240 11.33 -20.60 -16.52
C ARG A 240 11.20 -21.34 -15.20
N VAL A 241 11.04 -22.65 -15.27
CA VAL A 241 10.87 -23.51 -14.10
C VAL A 241 11.65 -24.81 -14.28
N GLY A 242 12.22 -25.33 -13.20
CA GLY A 242 12.84 -26.65 -13.22
C GLY A 242 11.77 -27.75 -13.21
N ILE A 243 12.01 -28.82 -13.95
CA ILE A 243 11.26 -30.07 -13.84
C ILE A 243 12.24 -31.17 -13.46
N GLY A 244 11.86 -32.08 -12.57
CA GLY A 244 12.73 -33.17 -12.14
C GLY A 244 13.06 -34.10 -13.31
N ALA A 245 14.29 -34.61 -13.40
CA ALA A 245 14.67 -35.53 -14.48
C ALA A 245 13.91 -36.87 -14.45
N ALA A 246 13.37 -37.26 -13.29
CA ALA A 246 12.53 -38.45 -13.11
C ALA A 246 11.03 -38.16 -13.30
N ASP A 247 10.66 -36.90 -13.52
CA ASP A 247 9.27 -36.49 -13.70
C ASP A 247 8.72 -37.05 -15.02
N VAL A 248 7.49 -37.58 -14.98
CA VAL A 248 6.84 -38.16 -16.16
C VAL A 248 6.64 -37.11 -17.26
N ASP A 249 6.40 -35.86 -16.85
CA ASP A 249 6.15 -34.75 -17.76
C ASP A 249 7.39 -34.39 -18.58
N ALA A 250 8.59 -34.57 -18.00
CA ALA A 250 9.84 -34.29 -18.71
C ALA A 250 9.98 -35.14 -19.97
N ARG A 251 9.54 -36.40 -19.93
CA ARG A 251 9.54 -37.29 -21.09
C ARG A 251 8.55 -36.83 -22.16
N THR A 252 7.39 -36.33 -21.75
CA THR A 252 6.38 -35.79 -22.66
C THR A 252 6.91 -34.55 -23.36
N VAL A 253 7.50 -33.60 -22.64
CA VAL A 253 8.09 -32.38 -23.20
C VAL A 253 9.21 -32.71 -24.19
N LEU A 254 10.11 -33.65 -23.85
CA LEU A 254 11.21 -34.08 -24.73
C LEU A 254 10.76 -34.76 -26.03
N ARG A 255 9.55 -35.32 -26.07
CA ARG A 255 9.00 -35.98 -27.27
C ARG A 255 8.39 -35.00 -28.27
N VAL A 256 8.10 -33.77 -27.86
CA VAL A 256 7.51 -32.76 -28.75
C VAL A 256 8.59 -32.19 -29.68
N PRO A 257 8.39 -32.21 -31.00
CA PRO A 257 9.32 -31.60 -31.94
C PRO A 257 9.53 -30.11 -31.66
N ALA A 258 10.79 -29.68 -31.63
CA ALA A 258 11.16 -28.28 -31.41
C ALA A 258 11.03 -27.45 -32.69
N THR A 259 9.80 -27.31 -33.19
CA THR A 259 9.48 -26.55 -34.42
C THR A 259 8.90 -25.17 -34.13
N GLY A 260 8.93 -24.72 -32.87
CA GLY A 260 8.38 -23.44 -32.45
C GLY A 260 9.33 -22.27 -32.69
N THR A 261 8.84 -21.07 -32.39
CA THR A 261 9.62 -19.83 -32.37
C THR A 261 9.65 -19.26 -30.95
N PRO A 262 10.69 -18.47 -30.60
CA PRO A 262 10.77 -17.83 -29.29
C PRO A 262 9.59 -16.87 -29.06
N PRO A 263 8.95 -16.90 -27.87
CA PRO A 263 7.99 -15.88 -27.47
C PRO A 263 8.62 -14.48 -27.41
N LEU A 264 7.77 -13.45 -27.39
CA LEU A 264 8.16 -12.08 -27.13
C LEU A 264 8.74 -11.92 -25.71
N GLY A 265 9.76 -11.07 -25.56
CA GLY A 265 10.32 -10.70 -24.24
C GLY A 265 11.21 -11.78 -23.59
N VAL A 266 11.66 -12.77 -24.37
CA VAL A 266 12.71 -13.71 -23.95
C VAL A 266 14.01 -12.93 -23.68
N PRO A 267 14.61 -13.03 -22.48
CA PRO A 267 15.91 -12.42 -22.19
C PRO A 267 17.04 -13.00 -23.02
N ASP A 268 18.03 -12.17 -23.33
CA ASP A 268 19.31 -12.64 -23.88
C ASP A 268 19.98 -13.64 -22.91
N GLY A 269 20.62 -14.67 -23.46
CA GLY A 269 21.36 -15.67 -22.66
C GLY A 269 20.50 -16.57 -21.78
N ILE A 270 19.21 -16.81 -22.14
CA ILE A 270 18.29 -17.65 -21.37
C ILE A 270 18.80 -19.10 -21.12
N GLY A 271 19.73 -19.56 -21.95
CA GLY A 271 20.40 -20.84 -21.85
C GLY A 271 21.23 -21.11 -23.11
N VAL A 272 22.01 -22.18 -23.08
CA VAL A 272 22.73 -22.68 -24.27
C VAL A 272 21.75 -23.51 -25.10
N ASP A 273 21.59 -23.15 -26.38
CA ASP A 273 20.78 -23.89 -27.36
C ASP A 273 19.32 -24.18 -26.91
N PRO A 274 18.51 -23.15 -26.61
CA PRO A 274 17.12 -23.34 -26.22
C PRO A 274 16.30 -24.00 -27.34
N ARG A 275 15.50 -25.01 -26.98
CA ARG A 275 14.59 -25.73 -27.87
C ARG A 275 13.19 -25.12 -27.78
N TRP A 276 12.69 -24.55 -28.87
CA TRP A 276 11.38 -23.89 -28.91
C TRP A 276 10.30 -24.84 -29.41
N LEU A 277 9.20 -24.93 -28.67
CA LEU A 277 8.06 -25.79 -29.01
C LEU A 277 6.95 -24.95 -29.65
N ALA A 278 6.25 -25.54 -30.62
CA ALA A 278 5.02 -24.94 -31.10
C ALA A 278 3.96 -24.96 -29.98
N PRO A 279 3.04 -23.98 -29.90
CA PRO A 279 2.03 -23.93 -28.84
C PRO A 279 1.14 -25.18 -28.89
N GLY A 280 1.06 -25.91 -27.78
CA GLY A 280 0.28 -27.15 -27.73
C GLY A 280 0.35 -27.93 -26.43
N LEU A 281 1.35 -27.66 -25.59
CA LEU A 281 1.43 -28.18 -24.22
C LEU A 281 1.09 -27.08 -23.22
N VAL A 282 0.21 -27.41 -22.28
CA VAL A 282 -0.16 -26.55 -21.15
C VAL A 282 0.30 -27.22 -19.86
N ALA A 283 0.82 -26.42 -18.94
CA ALA A 283 1.25 -26.87 -17.63
C ALA A 283 0.59 -26.02 -16.55
N ALA A 284 0.23 -26.66 -15.44
CA ALA A 284 -0.09 -25.98 -14.21
C ALA A 284 1.22 -25.61 -13.51
N VAL A 285 1.34 -24.33 -13.16
CA VAL A 285 2.43 -23.84 -12.33
C VAL A 285 1.87 -23.13 -11.11
N GLU A 286 2.57 -23.27 -10.01
CA GLU A 286 2.37 -22.42 -8.85
C GLU A 286 3.40 -21.30 -8.85
N HIS A 287 2.99 -20.08 -8.52
CA HIS A 287 3.86 -18.91 -8.44
C HIS A 287 3.45 -17.98 -7.29
N ARG A 288 4.32 -17.03 -6.92
CA ARG A 288 4.07 -16.07 -5.83
C ARG A 288 3.56 -14.70 -6.29
N GLY A 289 3.19 -14.58 -7.58
CA GLY A 289 2.83 -13.30 -8.20
C GLY A 289 3.57 -13.03 -9.51
N ARG A 290 3.65 -11.75 -9.89
CA ARG A 290 4.30 -11.31 -11.13
C ARG A 290 5.25 -10.15 -10.86
N THR A 291 6.37 -10.12 -11.57
CA THR A 291 7.27 -8.96 -11.61
C THR A 291 6.67 -7.83 -12.45
N ALA A 292 7.25 -6.63 -12.36
CA ALA A 292 6.89 -5.50 -13.24
C ALA A 292 7.05 -5.83 -14.73
N ALA A 293 8.03 -6.68 -15.08
CA ALA A 293 8.24 -7.18 -16.44
C ALA A 293 7.25 -8.29 -16.84
N GLY A 294 6.19 -8.55 -16.06
CA GLY A 294 5.15 -9.53 -16.35
C GLY A 294 5.50 -11.00 -16.07
N ARG A 295 6.71 -11.28 -15.56
CA ARG A 295 7.22 -12.64 -15.32
C ARG A 295 6.67 -13.21 -14.01
N LEU A 296 6.42 -14.51 -13.96
CA LEU A 296 6.02 -15.22 -12.74
C LEU A 296 7.15 -15.19 -11.71
N THR A 297 6.84 -14.87 -10.46
CA THR A 297 7.80 -14.88 -9.36
C THR A 297 7.88 -16.26 -8.72
N LEU A 298 9.09 -16.81 -8.65
CA LEU A 298 9.39 -18.13 -8.06
C LEU A 298 8.43 -19.24 -8.54
N PRO A 299 8.28 -19.46 -9.86
CA PRO A 299 7.38 -20.49 -10.37
C PRO A 299 7.88 -21.89 -9.98
N SER A 300 6.95 -22.79 -9.71
CA SER A 300 7.18 -24.20 -9.42
C SER A 300 6.23 -25.07 -10.25
N TRP A 301 6.75 -26.17 -10.78
CA TRP A 301 6.00 -27.08 -11.66
C TRP A 301 4.98 -27.86 -10.84
N ARG A 302 3.73 -27.92 -11.31
CA ARG A 302 2.67 -28.74 -10.71
C ARG A 302 2.24 -29.91 -11.59
N GLY A 303 2.39 -29.79 -12.90
CA GLY A 303 2.14 -30.89 -13.84
C GLY A 303 1.71 -30.39 -15.21
N LEU A 304 1.73 -31.26 -16.22
CA LEU A 304 1.01 -31.01 -17.48
C LEU A 304 -0.51 -31.10 -17.27
N VAL A 305 -1.25 -30.26 -17.99
CA VAL A 305 -2.72 -30.21 -17.95
C VAL A 305 -3.29 -30.89 -19.19
N ALA A 306 -4.30 -31.74 -19.02
CA ALA A 306 -4.93 -32.45 -20.12
C ALA A 306 -5.69 -31.47 -21.03
N PRO A 307 -5.75 -31.69 -22.37
CA PRO A 307 -6.43 -30.78 -23.30
C PRO A 307 -7.88 -30.44 -22.96
N ALA A 308 -8.61 -31.34 -22.32
CA ALA A 308 -10.00 -31.12 -21.91
C ALA A 308 -10.13 -30.14 -20.72
N GLU A 309 -9.03 -29.83 -20.05
CA GLU A 309 -8.97 -28.99 -18.84
C GLU A 309 -8.22 -27.67 -19.10
N HIS A 310 -7.86 -27.37 -20.36
CA HIS A 310 -7.16 -26.14 -20.72
C HIS A 310 -8.04 -24.91 -20.48
N ASP A 311 -7.49 -23.87 -19.88
CA ASP A 311 -8.15 -22.56 -19.79
C ASP A 311 -8.48 -22.05 -21.22
N ASP A 312 -9.64 -21.41 -21.40
CA ASP A 312 -10.18 -21.02 -22.72
C ASP A 312 -9.22 -20.15 -23.54
N ASP A 313 -8.49 -19.25 -22.89
CA ASP A 313 -7.51 -18.36 -23.54
C ASP A 313 -6.32 -19.16 -24.10
N LEU A 314 -5.86 -20.18 -23.37
CA LEU A 314 -4.78 -21.06 -23.79
C LEU A 314 -5.24 -22.00 -24.92
N ALA A 315 -6.44 -22.57 -24.81
CA ALA A 315 -7.04 -23.40 -25.85
C ALA A 315 -7.19 -22.60 -27.16
N THR A 316 -7.72 -21.38 -27.06
CA THR A 316 -7.88 -20.46 -28.20
C THR A 316 -6.53 -20.13 -28.84
N ALA A 317 -5.50 -19.87 -28.04
CA ALA A 317 -4.15 -19.59 -28.54
C ALA A 317 -3.52 -20.79 -29.27
N ILE A 318 -3.72 -22.00 -28.74
CA ILE A 318 -3.26 -23.25 -29.37
C ILE A 318 -3.94 -23.44 -30.72
N ASP A 319 -5.26 -23.26 -30.77
CA ASP A 319 -6.02 -23.42 -32.02
C ASP A 319 -5.67 -22.36 -33.07
N ALA A 320 -5.43 -21.12 -32.65
CA ALA A 320 -4.94 -20.07 -33.53
C ALA A 320 -3.57 -20.41 -34.13
N ALA A 321 -2.64 -20.91 -33.29
CA ALA A 321 -1.32 -21.34 -33.76
C ALA A 321 -1.40 -22.53 -34.73
N ARG A 322 -2.29 -23.51 -34.48
CA ARG A 322 -2.53 -24.65 -35.38
C ARG A 322 -3.09 -24.21 -36.73
N ARG A 323 -4.05 -23.28 -36.75
CA ARG A 323 -4.60 -22.73 -38.00
C ARG A 323 -3.53 -22.01 -38.81
N ALA A 324 -2.71 -21.18 -38.16
CA ALA A 324 -1.61 -20.49 -38.80
C ALA A 324 -0.59 -21.48 -39.41
N ALA A 325 -0.22 -22.53 -38.68
CA ALA A 325 0.69 -23.56 -39.18
C ALA A 325 0.11 -24.36 -40.37
N SER A 326 -1.21 -24.61 -40.38
CA SER A 326 -1.88 -25.29 -41.49
C SER A 326 -1.98 -24.42 -42.76
N ALA A 327 -2.07 -23.09 -42.62
CA ALA A 327 -2.16 -22.15 -43.74
C ALA A 327 -0.83 -21.95 -44.49
N VAL A 328 0.31 -22.31 -43.87
CA VAL A 328 1.67 -22.10 -44.41
C VAL A 328 2.19 -23.30 -45.23
N ARG A 329 1.38 -24.36 -45.44
CA ARG A 329 1.81 -25.49 -46.29
C ARG A 329 1.92 -25.06 -47.77
N PRO A 330 3.10 -25.15 -48.42
CA PRO A 330 3.21 -24.84 -49.84
C PRO A 330 2.54 -25.95 -50.67
N THR A 331 1.63 -25.58 -51.57
CA THR A 331 1.09 -26.47 -52.59
C THR A 331 2.21 -26.83 -53.56
N VAL A 332 2.86 -27.98 -53.36
CA VAL A 332 3.78 -28.53 -54.37
C VAL A 332 2.93 -29.07 -55.53
N ALA A 333 2.77 -28.25 -56.57
CA ALA A 333 2.19 -28.69 -57.83
C ALA A 333 3.16 -29.67 -58.52
N LEU A 334 2.85 -30.97 -58.42
CA LEU A 334 3.51 -32.02 -59.20
C LEU A 334 3.28 -31.79 -60.69
N ARG A 335 4.24 -31.18 -61.37
CA ARG A 335 4.23 -31.02 -62.83
C ARG A 335 4.66 -32.34 -63.47
N ARG A 336 3.74 -33.02 -64.16
CA ARG A 336 4.02 -34.23 -64.96
C ARG A 336 4.96 -33.89 -66.14
N PRO A 337 5.85 -34.81 -66.54
CA PRO A 337 6.75 -34.58 -67.67
C PRO A 337 5.98 -34.79 -68.99
N GLY A 338 5.75 -33.70 -69.72
CA GLY A 338 5.27 -33.70 -71.10
C GLY A 338 6.46 -33.66 -72.07
N ARG A 339 6.43 -34.58 -73.05
CA ARG A 339 7.42 -34.80 -74.11
C ARG A 339 7.89 -33.51 -74.80
N GLY A 340 9.18 -33.45 -75.08
CA GLY A 340 9.82 -32.30 -75.71
C GLY A 340 9.64 -32.22 -77.22
N THR A 341 9.98 -31.03 -77.73
CA THR A 341 10.70 -30.79 -78.99
C THR A 341 11.49 -29.50 -78.78
N GLY A 342 12.78 -29.54 -79.11
CA GLY A 342 13.76 -28.59 -78.61
C GLY A 342 13.89 -27.28 -79.37
N HIS A 343 14.53 -26.33 -78.70
CA HIS A 343 15.58 -25.49 -79.28
C HIS A 343 16.34 -24.79 -78.14
N ALA A 344 17.66 -24.88 -78.16
CA ALA A 344 18.60 -24.07 -77.38
C ALA A 344 19.54 -23.37 -78.41
N PRO A 345 20.37 -22.38 -78.06
CA PRO A 345 20.71 -21.90 -76.71
C PRO A 345 20.79 -20.36 -76.55
N GLY A 346 21.05 -19.90 -75.32
CA GLY A 346 21.82 -18.67 -75.06
C GLY A 346 21.20 -17.64 -74.11
N HIS A 347 21.55 -17.71 -72.82
CA HIS A 347 22.23 -16.64 -72.04
C HIS A 347 22.16 -16.90 -70.52
N GLY A 348 23.26 -16.60 -69.84
CA GLY A 348 23.67 -17.12 -68.53
C GLY A 348 23.03 -16.50 -67.28
N PRO A 349 23.47 -16.94 -66.08
CA PRO A 349 22.86 -16.58 -64.81
C PRO A 349 23.45 -15.29 -64.23
N GLU A 350 22.58 -14.32 -63.90
CA GLU A 350 22.92 -13.20 -63.02
C GLU A 350 23.16 -13.72 -61.59
N THR A 351 24.42 -13.69 -61.18
CA THR A 351 24.86 -13.87 -59.80
C THR A 351 25.20 -12.47 -59.26
N VAL A 352 24.38 -11.93 -58.36
CA VAL A 352 24.76 -10.72 -57.61
C VAL A 352 25.48 -11.15 -56.33
N VAL A 353 26.80 -10.92 -56.35
CA VAL A 353 27.71 -10.94 -55.22
C VAL A 353 27.71 -9.54 -54.59
N LEU A 354 27.63 -9.46 -53.25
CA LEU A 354 28.06 -8.28 -52.49
C LEU A 354 29.35 -8.60 -51.72
N PRO A 355 30.30 -7.65 -51.61
CA PRO A 355 31.72 -7.93 -51.47
C PRO A 355 32.20 -8.08 -50.03
N ARG A 356 33.23 -8.92 -49.86
CA ARG A 356 34.21 -8.86 -48.77
C ARG A 356 35.49 -8.17 -49.27
N ALA A 357 35.96 -7.19 -48.52
CA ALA A 357 37.35 -6.75 -48.39
C ALA A 357 37.43 -5.90 -47.12
N GLY A 358 38.45 -5.87 -46.28
CA GLY A 358 39.78 -6.49 -46.29
C GLY A 358 40.53 -5.89 -45.09
N ALA A 359 41.34 -6.71 -44.42
CA ALA A 359 42.10 -6.35 -43.23
C ALA A 359 43.31 -5.44 -43.53
N VAL A 360 43.73 -4.62 -42.56
CA VAL A 360 45.15 -4.23 -42.35
C VAL A 360 45.43 -4.08 -40.84
N ALA A 361 46.67 -4.40 -40.47
CA ALA A 361 47.20 -4.88 -39.20
C ALA A 361 47.58 -3.84 -38.12
N ALA A 362 47.91 -4.38 -36.94
CA ALA A 362 48.38 -3.76 -35.68
C ALA A 362 49.77 -3.07 -35.79
N PRO A 363 50.27 -2.45 -34.69
CA PRO A 363 51.13 -3.21 -33.77
C PRO A 363 51.13 -2.82 -32.27
N GLY A 364 51.55 -3.79 -31.43
CA GLY A 364 52.27 -3.62 -30.13
C GLY A 364 51.46 -3.09 -28.94
N THR A 365 51.60 -3.55 -27.68
CA THR A 365 52.67 -4.28 -26.99
C THR A 365 52.12 -4.87 -25.67
N ARG A 366 52.92 -5.76 -25.06
CA ARG A 366 52.63 -6.79 -24.05
C ARG A 366 52.32 -6.35 -22.59
N PRO A 367 51.94 -7.30 -21.71
CA PRO A 367 51.28 -7.11 -20.40
C PRO A 367 52.18 -7.35 -19.17
N ALA A 368 51.62 -7.17 -17.98
CA ALA A 368 52.00 -7.79 -16.69
C ALA A 368 50.68 -8.15 -15.96
N SER A 369 50.33 -9.40 -15.57
CA SER A 369 50.86 -10.29 -14.51
C SER A 369 51.10 -9.54 -13.19
N GLU A 370 50.74 -9.95 -11.98
CA GLU A 370 50.33 -11.19 -11.29
C GLU A 370 49.96 -10.68 -9.86
N ASP A 371 48.89 -11.10 -9.17
CA ASP A 371 48.83 -12.12 -8.10
C ASP A 371 47.56 -11.74 -7.28
N GLY A 372 46.68 -12.63 -6.81
CA GLY A 372 46.95 -13.69 -5.86
C GLY A 372 46.97 -13.14 -4.42
N ASP A 373 45.83 -13.11 -3.72
CA ASP A 373 45.74 -13.79 -2.40
C ASP A 373 44.33 -13.81 -1.77
N ALA A 374 44.10 -14.88 -1.01
CA ALA A 374 42.91 -15.19 -0.22
C ALA A 374 43.09 -14.70 1.26
N PRO A 375 42.10 -14.89 2.16
CA PRO A 375 41.88 -14.04 3.34
C PRO A 375 42.60 -14.55 4.61
N PRO A 376 42.65 -13.77 5.70
CA PRO A 376 43.04 -14.29 7.00
C PRO A 376 41.84 -14.53 7.93
N ASP A 377 41.97 -15.65 8.65
CA ASP A 377 41.17 -16.14 9.76
C ASP A 377 41.51 -15.45 11.11
N ALA A 378 40.53 -15.51 12.01
CA ALA A 378 40.61 -15.62 13.47
C ALA A 378 41.63 -14.79 14.31
N ARG A 379 41.10 -14.08 15.32
CA ARG A 379 41.49 -14.25 16.74
C ARG A 379 40.58 -13.50 17.72
N ALA A 380 40.02 -14.25 18.66
CA ALA A 380 39.58 -13.78 19.98
C ALA A 380 40.81 -13.54 20.89
N PRO A 381 40.63 -12.87 22.04
CA PRO A 381 40.57 -13.64 23.29
C PRO A 381 39.46 -13.18 24.24
N GLY A 382 39.07 -14.08 25.15
CA GLY A 382 38.02 -13.89 26.17
C GLY A 382 38.54 -13.30 27.49
N PRO A 383 38.05 -13.76 28.67
CA PRO A 383 37.14 -12.95 29.52
C PRO A 383 37.61 -12.79 30.98
N ALA A 384 37.10 -11.75 31.68
CA ALA A 384 36.89 -11.62 33.15
C ALA A 384 36.68 -10.11 33.47
N GLY A 385 35.88 -9.65 34.43
CA GLY A 385 35.19 -10.32 35.52
C GLY A 385 34.16 -9.41 36.21
N THR A 386 33.37 -10.07 37.03
CA THR A 386 32.43 -9.62 38.07
C THR A 386 32.99 -8.58 39.05
N ALA A 387 32.18 -7.58 39.44
CA ALA A 387 31.89 -7.23 40.84
C ALA A 387 30.97 -5.99 40.93
N ALA A 388 29.76 -6.20 41.45
CA ALA A 388 29.10 -5.30 42.40
C ALA A 388 29.28 -5.94 43.81
N PRO A 389 28.90 -5.33 44.95
CA PRO A 389 28.13 -4.09 45.14
C PRO A 389 28.72 -3.14 46.20
N ASP A 390 28.14 -1.95 46.35
CA ASP A 390 27.94 -1.37 47.69
C ASP A 390 26.78 -0.35 47.70
N ARG A 391 25.87 -0.61 48.63
CA ARG A 391 24.84 0.26 49.26
C ARG A 391 25.18 0.17 50.78
N PRO A 392 24.60 0.95 51.72
CA PRO A 392 23.40 1.79 51.64
C PRO A 392 23.51 3.14 52.40
N ALA A 393 22.46 3.97 52.37
CA ALA A 393 21.87 4.54 53.60
C ALA A 393 20.56 5.32 53.32
N ARG A 394 19.50 4.85 54.01
CA ARG A 394 18.44 5.56 54.77
C ARG A 394 17.53 6.55 54.02
N ASP A 395 16.23 6.22 53.89
CA ASP A 395 15.14 6.34 54.88
C ASP A 395 14.91 7.78 55.36
N THR A 396 13.82 8.40 54.89
CA THR A 396 12.79 9.06 55.73
C THR A 396 11.63 9.59 54.86
N GLN A 397 10.47 8.96 55.00
CA GLN A 397 9.14 9.56 55.08
C GLN A 397 8.47 8.89 56.31
N PRO A 398 7.44 9.45 56.98
CA PRO A 398 6.37 10.30 56.42
C PRO A 398 5.96 11.50 57.30
N ASP A 399 5.11 12.39 56.79
CA ASP A 399 4.00 12.90 57.61
C ASP A 399 2.82 13.40 56.77
N GLU A 400 1.64 13.13 57.29
CA GLU A 400 0.30 13.43 56.78
C GLU A 400 -0.18 14.82 57.28
N GLY A 401 -1.25 15.36 56.71
CA GLY A 401 -2.18 16.18 57.52
C GLY A 401 -2.60 17.59 57.05
N ARG A 402 -3.49 17.63 56.03
CA ARG A 402 -4.77 18.38 56.03
C ARG A 402 -4.76 19.95 56.06
N PRO A 403 -5.91 20.66 55.90
CA PRO A 403 -6.10 21.61 54.79
C PRO A 403 -6.45 23.06 55.25
N ALA A 404 -6.44 24.04 54.34
CA ALA A 404 -7.01 25.36 54.59
C ALA A 404 -8.08 25.73 53.56
N ARG A 405 -9.28 26.10 54.04
CA ARG A 405 -10.35 26.81 53.31
C ARG A 405 -10.36 28.31 53.74
N PRO A 406 -11.36 29.15 53.37
CA PRO A 406 -11.29 30.11 52.26
C PRO A 406 -11.38 31.57 52.73
N GLY A 407 -10.79 32.51 51.99
CA GLY A 407 -10.86 33.95 52.25
C GLY A 407 -11.92 34.65 51.41
N ALA A 408 -12.76 35.45 52.07
CA ALA A 408 -13.99 36.06 51.58
C ALA A 408 -13.82 37.32 50.70
N HIS A 409 -14.93 37.64 50.03
CA HIS A 409 -15.25 38.80 49.20
C HIS A 409 -14.80 40.17 49.72
N ARG A 410 -14.49 41.06 48.76
CA ARG A 410 -14.67 42.52 48.92
C ARG A 410 -15.05 43.16 47.59
N ALA A 411 -16.22 43.79 47.54
CA ALA A 411 -16.62 44.71 46.47
C ALA A 411 -16.17 46.14 46.82
N PRO A 412 -15.96 47.00 45.81
CA PRO A 412 -16.50 48.35 45.86
C PRO A 412 -17.23 48.76 44.56
N ALA A 413 -18.06 49.79 44.70
CA ALA A 413 -19.08 50.29 43.77
C ALA A 413 -18.55 51.45 42.87
N PRO A 414 -19.40 52.27 42.21
CA PRO A 414 -19.45 52.41 40.75
C PRO A 414 -18.94 53.78 40.22
N ASP A 415 -19.01 53.91 38.89
CA ASP A 415 -18.83 55.13 38.08
C ASP A 415 -17.39 55.62 37.84
N GLU A 416 -16.87 55.30 36.66
CA GLU A 416 -16.03 56.24 35.92
C GLU A 416 -16.23 56.07 34.41
N THR A 417 -16.89 57.06 33.82
CA THR A 417 -17.17 57.20 32.39
C THR A 417 -15.84 57.41 31.66
N VAL A 418 -15.46 56.50 30.75
CA VAL A 418 -14.30 56.71 29.88
C VAL A 418 -14.72 56.77 28.41
N ARG A 419 -14.43 57.93 27.82
CA ARG A 419 -14.77 58.41 26.48
C ARG A 419 -14.13 57.55 25.39
N ILE A 420 -14.96 57.06 24.45
CA ILE A 420 -14.48 56.44 23.20
C ILE A 420 -14.04 57.56 22.24
N ARG A 421 -12.74 57.60 21.90
CA ARG A 421 -12.27 58.34 20.73
C ARG A 421 -12.56 57.50 19.49
N VAL A 422 -13.47 57.97 18.65
CA VAL A 422 -13.60 57.50 17.26
C VAL A 422 -12.30 57.88 16.54
N ARG A 423 -11.52 56.90 16.11
CA ARG A 423 -10.47 57.12 15.11
C ARG A 423 -11.12 57.09 13.74
N ASP A 424 -10.91 58.17 12.99
CA ASP A 424 -11.37 58.33 11.62
C ASP A 424 -11.00 57.13 10.75
N ALA A 425 -11.97 56.71 9.94
CA ALA A 425 -11.85 55.64 8.98
C ALA A 425 -10.73 55.96 7.97
N VAL A 426 -9.71 55.12 7.92
CA VAL A 426 -8.77 55.11 6.79
C VAL A 426 -9.52 54.53 5.59
N PRO A 427 -9.59 55.23 4.44
CA PRO A 427 -10.20 54.67 3.24
C PRO A 427 -9.43 53.41 2.83
N ARG A 428 -10.10 52.24 2.82
CA ARG A 428 -9.57 51.04 2.19
C ARG A 428 -9.46 51.31 0.68
N ALA A 429 -8.28 51.11 0.11
CA ALA A 429 -8.11 51.10 -1.33
C ALA A 429 -9.04 50.05 -1.95
N PRO A 430 -9.59 50.30 -3.15
CA PRO A 430 -10.46 49.33 -3.82
C PRO A 430 -9.67 48.05 -4.05
N VAL A 431 -10.17 46.95 -3.50
CA VAL A 431 -9.70 45.61 -3.81
C VAL A 431 -10.25 45.30 -5.20
N ASP A 432 -9.37 45.02 -6.15
CA ASP A 432 -9.80 44.56 -7.47
C ASP A 432 -10.74 43.36 -7.32
N PRO A 433 -11.85 43.29 -8.07
CA PRO A 433 -12.76 42.16 -8.01
C PRO A 433 -11.97 40.90 -8.35
N VAL A 434 -11.85 40.00 -7.37
CA VAL A 434 -11.38 38.64 -7.59
C VAL A 434 -12.29 38.06 -8.66
N PRO A 435 -11.77 37.60 -9.81
CA PRO A 435 -12.61 36.96 -10.81
C PRO A 435 -13.36 35.80 -10.14
N PRO A 436 -14.61 35.52 -10.53
CA PRO A 436 -15.34 34.39 -9.97
C PRO A 436 -14.43 33.18 -10.10
N ALA A 437 -14.11 32.55 -8.96
CA ALA A 437 -13.32 31.33 -8.96
C ALA A 437 -13.98 30.40 -9.96
N THR A 438 -13.28 30.11 -11.07
CA THR A 438 -13.70 29.05 -11.97
C THR A 438 -13.97 27.84 -11.11
N ALA A 439 -15.18 27.30 -11.20
CA ALA A 439 -15.59 26.11 -10.49
C ALA A 439 -14.43 25.12 -10.56
N PRO A 440 -13.88 24.67 -9.42
CA PRO A 440 -12.76 23.74 -9.45
C PRO A 440 -13.21 22.56 -10.31
N ASP A 441 -12.37 22.17 -11.29
CA ASP A 441 -12.55 20.96 -12.07
C ASP A 441 -13.00 19.86 -11.11
N GLY A 442 -14.18 19.29 -11.37
CA GLY A 442 -15.01 18.61 -10.37
C GLY A 442 -14.25 17.62 -9.48
N PRO A 443 -14.59 17.50 -8.19
CA PRO A 443 -13.72 16.93 -7.16
C PRO A 443 -13.52 15.40 -7.21
N TRP A 444 -13.87 14.72 -8.30
CA TRP A 444 -13.98 13.25 -8.30
C TRP A 444 -12.95 12.50 -9.16
N HIS A 445 -12.14 13.17 -9.99
CA HIS A 445 -11.40 12.45 -11.06
C HIS A 445 -9.89 12.73 -11.22
N GLY A 446 -9.26 13.45 -10.28
CA GLY A 446 -7.79 13.62 -10.28
C GLY A 446 -7.00 12.40 -9.74
N PRO A 447 -5.87 12.00 -10.35
CA PRO A 447 -5.08 10.84 -9.91
C PRO A 447 -4.42 10.97 -8.52
N LEU A 448 -4.23 12.19 -8.01
CA LEU A 448 -3.76 12.46 -6.64
C LEU A 448 -4.92 12.55 -5.63
N SER A 449 -6.08 13.07 -6.04
CA SER A 449 -7.32 13.14 -5.23
C SER A 449 -7.88 11.74 -4.94
N ARG A 450 -7.84 10.84 -5.93
CA ARG A 450 -8.25 9.43 -5.78
C ARG A 450 -7.46 8.66 -4.72
N ARG A 451 -6.22 9.04 -4.40
CA ARG A 451 -5.39 8.32 -3.40
C ARG A 451 -5.73 8.72 -1.96
N LEU A 452 -6.06 9.99 -1.71
CA LEU A 452 -6.47 10.46 -0.37
C LEU A 452 -7.94 10.15 -0.06
N GLU A 453 -8.81 10.05 -1.07
CA GLU A 453 -10.21 9.61 -0.91
C GLU A 453 -10.36 8.11 -0.70
N GLN A 454 -9.47 7.30 -1.29
CA GLN A 454 -9.33 5.88 -0.94
C GLN A 454 -9.07 5.68 0.55
N HIS A 455 -8.28 6.56 1.18
CA HIS A 455 -7.98 6.43 2.61
C HIS A 455 -9.23 6.60 3.48
N PHE A 456 -10.10 7.57 3.16
CA PHE A 456 -11.37 7.72 3.87
C PHE A 456 -12.23 6.46 3.73
N VAL A 457 -12.37 5.93 2.51
CA VAL A 457 -13.13 4.70 2.26
C VAL A 457 -12.55 3.51 3.03
N TYR A 458 -11.24 3.28 2.93
CA TYR A 458 -10.59 2.16 3.61
C TYR A 458 -10.61 2.32 5.13
N ASN A 459 -10.41 3.52 5.65
CA ASN A 459 -10.49 3.79 7.09
C ASN A 459 -11.92 3.56 7.59
N THR A 460 -12.93 4.03 6.87
CA THR A 460 -14.34 3.82 7.21
C THR A 460 -14.67 2.33 7.23
N LEU A 461 -14.27 1.59 6.20
CA LEU A 461 -14.49 0.15 6.12
C LEU A 461 -13.72 -0.61 7.22
N ASN A 462 -12.50 -0.19 7.56
CA ASN A 462 -11.72 -0.78 8.66
C ASN A 462 -12.40 -0.54 10.02
N THR A 463 -12.92 0.67 10.25
CA THR A 463 -13.67 1.00 11.46
C THR A 463 -14.98 0.21 11.53
N ILE A 464 -15.70 0.08 10.42
CA ILE A 464 -16.90 -0.79 10.37
C ILE A 464 -16.50 -2.23 10.69
N ALA A 465 -15.47 -2.76 10.04
CA ALA A 465 -15.02 -4.13 10.22
C ALA A 465 -14.57 -4.42 11.66
N SER A 466 -13.91 -3.47 12.34
CA SER A 466 -13.53 -3.63 13.74
C SER A 466 -14.74 -3.63 14.68
N LEU A 467 -15.76 -2.82 14.37
CA LEU A 467 -17.00 -2.72 15.16
C LEU A 467 -17.96 -3.89 14.96
N VAL A 468 -17.91 -4.61 13.83
CA VAL A 468 -18.83 -5.75 13.56
C VAL A 468 -18.84 -6.78 14.70
N ARG A 469 -17.70 -6.99 15.39
CA ARG A 469 -17.62 -7.94 16.52
C ARG A 469 -17.81 -7.29 17.89
N THR A 470 -17.48 -6.02 18.06
CA THR A 470 -17.45 -5.34 19.36
C THR A 470 -18.68 -4.48 19.63
N ASP A 471 -19.27 -3.88 18.59
CA ASP A 471 -20.48 -3.05 18.62
C ASP A 471 -21.24 -3.15 17.28
N PRO A 472 -21.99 -4.26 17.04
CA PRO A 472 -22.71 -4.48 15.79
C PRO A 472 -23.76 -3.39 15.45
N PRO A 473 -24.53 -2.84 16.41
CA PRO A 473 -25.43 -1.71 16.14
C PRO A 473 -24.69 -0.51 15.56
N ARG A 474 -23.56 -0.11 16.15
CA ARG A 474 -22.77 1.02 15.66
C ARG A 474 -22.15 0.75 14.29
N ALA A 475 -21.68 -0.48 14.06
CA ALA A 475 -21.18 -0.89 12.75
C ALA A 475 -22.26 -0.76 11.65
N ARG A 476 -23.50 -1.14 11.96
CA ARG A 476 -24.63 -1.03 11.03
C ARG A 476 -24.97 0.43 10.71
N GLU A 477 -24.97 1.31 11.71
CA GLU A 477 -25.19 2.75 11.50
C GLU A 477 -24.12 3.35 10.57
N LEU A 478 -22.85 3.02 10.79
CA LEU A 478 -21.76 3.50 9.93
C LEU A 478 -21.85 2.95 8.52
N LEU A 479 -22.25 1.69 8.35
CA LEU A 479 -22.43 1.08 7.03
C LEU A 479 -23.55 1.79 6.24
N LEU A 480 -24.66 2.11 6.90
CA LEU A 480 -25.75 2.87 6.29
C LEU A 480 -25.31 4.30 5.96
N GLY A 481 -24.64 4.99 6.88
CA GLY A 481 -24.09 6.32 6.62
C GLY A 481 -23.08 6.36 5.48
N PHE A 482 -22.26 5.31 5.34
CA PHE A 482 -21.33 5.18 4.22
C PHE A 482 -22.06 4.94 2.88
N ALA A 483 -23.15 4.18 2.89
CA ALA A 483 -24.01 4.01 1.72
C ALA A 483 -24.71 5.32 1.34
N ASP A 484 -25.18 6.11 2.32
CA ASP A 484 -25.79 7.42 2.09
C ASP A 484 -24.78 8.40 1.46
N LEU A 485 -23.54 8.41 1.95
CA LEU A 485 -22.46 9.21 1.38
C LEU A 485 -22.15 8.81 -0.08
N SER A 486 -22.18 7.50 -0.36
CA SER A 486 -21.97 6.98 -1.72
C SER A 486 -23.07 7.45 -2.67
N ARG A 487 -24.34 7.41 -2.23
CA ARG A 487 -25.47 7.93 -3.04
C ARG A 487 -25.39 9.44 -3.25
N ALA A 488 -24.91 10.20 -2.28
CA ALA A 488 -24.68 11.64 -2.44
C ALA A 488 -23.59 11.91 -3.51
N ALA A 489 -22.53 11.11 -3.53
CA ALA A 489 -21.47 11.21 -4.54
C ALA A 489 -21.97 10.92 -5.97
N ASP A 490 -22.90 9.97 -6.14
CA ASP A 490 -23.49 9.65 -7.45
C ASP A 490 -24.28 10.84 -8.04
N ARG A 491 -24.74 11.77 -7.19
CA ARG A 491 -25.50 12.97 -7.58
C ARG A 491 -24.63 14.21 -7.82
N ALA A 492 -23.29 14.07 -7.77
CA ALA A 492 -22.35 15.17 -7.97
C ALA A 492 -22.49 15.90 -9.31
N GLY A 493 -23.03 15.23 -10.33
CA GLY A 493 -23.25 15.79 -11.66
C GLY A 493 -24.61 16.49 -11.86
N GLU A 494 -25.47 16.50 -10.84
CA GLU A 494 -26.75 17.22 -10.90
C GLU A 494 -26.53 18.74 -10.85
N PRO A 495 -27.38 19.55 -11.49
CA PRO A 495 -27.24 21.02 -11.46
C PRO A 495 -27.46 21.60 -10.06
N SER A 496 -28.33 20.97 -9.26
CA SER A 496 -28.58 21.33 -7.86
C SER A 496 -29.23 20.16 -7.12
N ILE A 497 -29.06 20.13 -5.81
CA ILE A 497 -29.80 19.25 -4.89
C ILE A 497 -30.47 20.08 -3.81
N ARG A 498 -31.33 19.45 -3.00
CA ARG A 498 -31.94 20.13 -1.85
C ARG A 498 -30.95 20.28 -0.70
N LEU A 499 -31.07 21.37 0.06
CA LEU A 499 -30.23 21.64 1.23
C LEU A 499 -30.32 20.50 2.26
N ASP A 500 -31.51 19.95 2.52
CA ASP A 500 -31.66 18.82 3.45
C ASP A 500 -30.92 17.56 3.00
N GLU A 501 -30.88 17.27 1.69
CA GLU A 501 -30.10 16.19 1.10
C GLU A 501 -28.59 16.40 1.28
N GLU A 502 -28.10 17.63 1.03
CA GLU A 502 -26.70 17.99 1.24
C GLU A 502 -26.31 17.88 2.72
N LEU A 503 -27.13 18.41 3.64
CA LEU A 503 -26.86 18.35 5.08
C LEU A 503 -26.98 16.91 5.63
N ALA A 504 -27.80 16.05 5.04
CA ALA A 504 -27.82 14.63 5.37
C ALA A 504 -26.48 13.95 5.01
N ALA A 505 -25.91 14.26 3.85
CA ALA A 505 -24.58 13.76 3.46
C ALA A 505 -23.47 14.28 4.40
N VAL A 506 -23.53 15.57 4.77
CA VAL A 506 -22.63 16.17 5.78
C VAL A 506 -22.75 15.44 7.13
N ARG A 507 -23.97 15.16 7.59
CA ARG A 507 -24.22 14.45 8.84
C ARG A 507 -23.64 13.04 8.81
N ALA A 508 -23.83 12.30 7.72
CA ALA A 508 -23.28 10.97 7.53
C ALA A 508 -21.74 10.98 7.56
N TYR A 509 -21.11 11.92 6.85
CA TYR A 509 -19.66 12.11 6.87
C TYR A 509 -19.13 12.40 8.28
N LEU A 510 -19.70 13.40 8.96
CA LEU A 510 -19.29 13.81 10.30
C LEU A 510 -19.49 12.69 11.34
N GLN A 511 -20.52 11.85 11.20
CA GLN A 511 -20.73 10.69 12.05
C GLN A 511 -19.62 9.63 11.89
N ILE A 512 -19.19 9.38 10.64
CA ILE A 512 -18.09 8.47 10.34
C ILE A 512 -16.79 9.02 10.96
N GLU A 513 -16.45 10.28 10.68
CA GLU A 513 -15.23 10.90 11.19
C GLU A 513 -15.24 11.02 12.71
N ARG A 514 -16.38 11.31 13.35
CA ARG A 514 -16.48 11.31 14.82
C ARG A 514 -16.22 9.95 15.44
N THR A 515 -16.62 8.88 14.76
CA THR A 515 -16.33 7.53 15.27
C THR A 515 -14.85 7.20 15.16
N ARG A 516 -14.17 7.77 14.16
CA ARG A 516 -12.72 7.66 13.99
C ARG A 516 -11.96 8.52 15.00
N PHE A 517 -12.22 9.83 15.05
CA PHE A 517 -11.49 10.78 15.88
C PHE A 517 -11.92 10.79 17.36
N GLY A 518 -13.02 10.11 17.70
CA GLY A 518 -13.54 10.04 19.07
C GLY A 518 -13.78 11.42 19.67
N ALA A 519 -13.25 11.65 20.88
CA ALA A 519 -13.40 12.92 21.59
C ALA A 519 -12.64 14.10 20.94
N ARG A 520 -11.78 13.86 19.96
CA ARG A 520 -10.98 14.90 19.28
C ARG A 520 -11.79 15.68 18.24
N LEU A 521 -12.92 15.17 17.79
CA LEU A 521 -13.78 15.87 16.83
C LEU A 521 -15.14 16.14 17.45
N THR A 522 -15.44 17.41 17.69
CA THR A 522 -16.78 17.87 18.05
C THR A 522 -17.47 18.44 16.81
N THR A 523 -18.78 18.20 16.68
CA THR A 523 -19.51 18.63 15.48
C THR A 523 -20.83 19.24 15.87
N GLU A 524 -21.14 20.40 15.30
CA GLU A 524 -22.47 21.01 15.39
C GLU A 524 -22.99 21.25 13.97
N LEU A 525 -24.24 20.87 13.72
CA LEU A 525 -24.89 20.99 12.43
C LEU A 525 -26.29 21.53 12.71
N ASP A 526 -26.55 22.77 12.29
CA ASP A 526 -27.83 23.41 12.47
C ASP A 526 -28.92 22.66 11.68
N ASP A 527 -30.12 22.58 12.27
CA ASP A 527 -31.30 22.03 11.60
C ASP A 527 -31.98 23.13 10.77
N PRO A 528 -32.24 22.94 9.46
CA PRO A 528 -32.83 23.98 8.61
C PRO A 528 -34.14 24.54 9.16
N SER A 529 -35.05 23.67 9.60
CA SER A 529 -36.35 24.10 10.12
C SER A 529 -36.20 24.86 11.44
N GLY A 530 -35.30 24.40 12.32
CA GLY A 530 -34.96 25.10 13.56
C GLY A 530 -34.27 26.46 13.36
N ALA A 531 -33.52 26.62 12.27
CA ALA A 531 -32.79 27.84 11.93
C ALA A 531 -33.62 28.84 11.07
N GLY A 532 -34.87 28.53 10.75
CA GLY A 532 -35.71 29.39 9.91
C GLY A 532 -35.33 29.40 8.43
N VAL A 533 -34.67 28.35 7.95
CA VAL A 533 -34.22 28.18 6.56
C VAL A 533 -35.03 27.08 5.88
N ASP A 534 -35.46 27.30 4.64
CA ASP A 534 -36.22 26.31 3.88
C ASP A 534 -35.32 25.09 3.55
N PRO A 535 -35.64 23.87 4.04
CA PRO A 535 -34.87 22.67 3.78
C PRO A 535 -34.83 22.28 2.29
N SER A 536 -35.78 22.76 1.50
CA SER A 536 -35.86 22.49 0.04
C SER A 536 -35.05 23.47 -0.81
N SER A 537 -34.37 24.44 -0.19
CA SER A 537 -33.49 25.38 -0.89
C SER A 537 -32.49 24.67 -1.79
N ALA A 538 -32.40 25.09 -3.04
CA ALA A 538 -31.46 24.53 -4.00
C ALA A 538 -30.02 24.92 -3.62
N VAL A 539 -29.11 23.94 -3.61
CA VAL A 539 -27.69 24.14 -3.38
C VAL A 539 -26.86 23.38 -4.42
N PRO A 540 -25.64 23.86 -4.75
CA PRO A 540 -24.70 23.09 -5.56
C PRO A 540 -24.35 21.78 -4.83
N PRO A 541 -24.43 20.61 -5.51
CA PRO A 541 -24.18 19.34 -4.86
C PRO A 541 -22.78 19.28 -4.26
N LEU A 542 -22.68 18.72 -3.06
CA LEU A 542 -21.43 18.46 -2.32
C LEU A 542 -20.64 19.70 -1.93
N SER A 543 -21.18 20.91 -2.11
CA SER A 543 -20.46 22.15 -1.80
C SER A 543 -20.18 22.30 -0.30
N VAL A 544 -21.17 22.04 0.55
CA VAL A 544 -21.03 22.09 2.01
C VAL A 544 -20.20 20.90 2.48
N LEU A 545 -20.47 19.70 1.96
CA LEU A 545 -19.72 18.50 2.28
C LEU A 545 -18.23 18.62 1.92
N ALA A 546 -17.89 19.19 0.76
CA ALA A 546 -16.51 19.40 0.35
C ALA A 546 -15.77 20.38 1.26
N ALA A 547 -16.44 21.44 1.70
CA ALA A 547 -15.88 22.40 2.65
C ALA A 547 -15.66 21.77 4.04
N VAL A 548 -16.64 21.01 4.53
CA VAL A 548 -16.53 20.26 5.79
C VAL A 548 -15.38 19.26 5.73
N ARG A 549 -15.29 18.47 4.66
CA ARG A 549 -14.21 17.49 4.45
C ARG A 549 -12.85 18.16 4.41
N ARG A 550 -12.72 19.27 3.69
CA ARG A 550 -11.48 20.06 3.65
C ARG A 550 -11.08 20.49 5.06
N GLY A 551 -12.04 21.01 5.83
CA GLY A 551 -11.81 21.38 7.22
C GLY A 551 -11.33 20.24 8.10
N VAL A 552 -11.96 19.07 8.00
CA VAL A 552 -11.49 17.89 8.74
C VAL A 552 -10.09 17.49 8.28
N ALA A 553 -9.83 17.38 6.99
CA ALA A 553 -8.56 16.88 6.45
C ALA A 553 -7.36 17.83 6.67
N GLU A 554 -7.59 19.15 6.61
CA GLU A 554 -6.52 20.15 6.67
C GLU A 554 -6.33 20.72 8.09
N GLU A 555 -7.41 20.85 8.86
CA GLU A 555 -7.37 21.55 10.14
C GLU A 555 -7.55 20.63 11.36
N ILE A 556 -8.25 19.49 11.22
CA ILE A 556 -8.50 18.57 12.34
C ILE A 556 -7.54 17.38 12.31
N GLU A 557 -7.47 16.67 11.19
CA GLU A 557 -6.72 15.42 11.01
C GLU A 557 -5.22 15.58 11.32
N PRO A 558 -4.53 16.66 10.89
CA PRO A 558 -3.11 16.82 11.15
C PRO A 558 -2.78 17.16 12.61
N HIS A 559 -3.77 17.61 13.40
CA HIS A 559 -3.56 18.16 14.73
C HIS A 559 -4.01 17.18 15.83
N SER A 560 -3.09 16.76 16.68
CA SER A 560 -3.36 15.81 17.78
C SER A 560 -4.41 16.32 18.77
N ALA A 561 -4.53 17.63 18.97
CA ALA A 561 -5.54 18.24 19.84
C ALA A 561 -6.97 18.16 19.25
N GLY A 562 -7.12 17.92 17.94
CA GLY A 562 -8.41 17.87 17.28
C GLY A 562 -9.05 19.24 17.04
N GLY A 563 -10.37 19.33 17.17
CA GLY A 563 -11.12 20.58 17.04
C GLY A 563 -12.62 20.39 16.82
N ALA A 564 -13.31 21.48 16.49
CA ALA A 564 -14.74 21.48 16.19
C ALA A 564 -15.01 21.84 14.73
N VAL A 565 -16.02 21.21 14.14
CA VAL A 565 -16.60 21.63 12.86
C VAL A 565 -18.05 22.03 13.08
N HIS A 566 -18.39 23.27 12.76
CA HIS A 566 -19.74 23.79 12.83
C HIS A 566 -20.27 24.10 11.44
N VAL A 567 -21.49 23.68 11.15
CA VAL A 567 -22.22 24.10 9.96
C VAL A 567 -23.41 24.91 10.44
N ARG A 568 -23.33 26.22 10.21
CA ARG A 568 -24.30 27.22 10.67
C ARG A 568 -25.21 27.64 9.55
N LEU A 569 -26.49 27.84 9.86
CA LEU A 569 -27.48 28.37 8.93
C LEU A 569 -27.92 29.75 9.44
N ASP A 570 -27.71 30.79 8.62
CA ASP A 570 -28.04 32.17 8.96
C ASP A 570 -29.16 32.66 8.03
N PRO A 571 -30.41 32.77 8.52
CA PRO A 571 -31.54 33.24 7.70
C PRO A 571 -31.46 34.75 7.39
N ASP A 572 -30.71 35.52 8.19
CA ASP A 572 -30.69 36.98 8.15
C ASP A 572 -29.34 37.54 7.67
N ALA A 573 -28.54 36.73 6.96
CA ALA A 573 -27.24 37.17 6.48
C ALA A 573 -27.37 38.35 5.49
N PRO A 574 -26.35 39.23 5.38
CA PRO A 574 -26.46 40.50 4.66
C PRO A 574 -26.92 40.40 3.19
N ASP A 575 -26.64 39.28 2.54
CA ASP A 575 -26.94 39.00 1.14
C ASP A 575 -28.06 37.94 0.96
N GLY A 576 -28.85 37.69 2.01
CA GLY A 576 -29.90 36.67 2.08
C GLY A 576 -29.47 35.41 2.85
N PRO A 577 -30.38 34.43 3.05
CA PRO A 577 -30.10 33.22 3.84
C PRO A 577 -28.83 32.52 3.37
N ALA A 578 -27.97 32.08 4.28
CA ALA A 578 -26.69 31.46 3.94
C ALA A 578 -26.33 30.28 4.83
N ALA A 579 -25.64 29.29 4.26
CA ALA A 579 -24.97 28.22 5.00
C ALA A 579 -23.48 28.56 5.17
N ARG A 580 -22.96 28.43 6.39
CA ARG A 580 -21.56 28.72 6.72
C ARG A 580 -20.89 27.51 7.32
N VAL A 581 -19.72 27.15 6.79
CA VAL A 581 -18.88 26.09 7.37
C VAL A 581 -17.75 26.74 8.16
N GLU A 582 -17.73 26.49 9.46
CA GLU A 582 -16.76 27.01 10.41
C GLU A 582 -15.94 25.85 10.98
N VAL A 583 -14.63 26.04 11.06
CA VAL A 583 -13.74 25.11 11.75
C VAL A 583 -13.08 25.84 12.90
N HIS A 584 -13.07 25.19 14.05
CA HIS A 584 -12.43 25.63 15.27
C HIS A 584 -11.30 24.65 15.60
N PRO A 585 -10.08 24.85 15.07
CA PRO A 585 -8.95 24.00 15.43
C PRO A 585 -8.70 24.11 16.94
N ALA A 586 -8.47 22.99 17.61
CA ALA A 586 -8.10 23.02 19.02
C ALA A 586 -6.72 23.70 19.18
N GLY A 587 -6.68 24.81 19.92
CA GLY A 587 -5.42 25.44 20.29
C GLY A 587 -4.71 24.67 21.42
N PRO A 588 -3.38 24.83 21.59
CA PRO A 588 -2.73 24.39 22.82
C PRO A 588 -3.40 25.07 24.01
N ALA A 589 -3.55 24.35 25.12
CA ALA A 589 -4.37 24.70 26.30
C ALA A 589 -4.07 26.06 26.98
N GLU A 590 -3.12 26.84 26.47
CA GLU A 590 -2.59 28.07 27.05
C GLU A 590 -2.80 29.33 26.17
N ARG A 591 -3.57 29.27 25.06
CA ARG A 591 -3.89 30.44 24.23
C ARG A 591 -5.40 30.69 24.09
N PRO A 592 -5.85 31.96 24.01
CA PRO A 592 -7.26 32.29 23.81
C PRO A 592 -7.78 31.66 22.51
N ALA A 593 -9.07 31.31 22.49
CA ALA A 593 -9.75 30.71 21.35
C ALA A 593 -9.49 31.55 20.08
N ARG A 594 -8.90 30.93 19.06
CA ARG A 594 -8.77 31.56 17.74
C ARG A 594 -10.18 31.77 17.16
N ALA A 595 -10.37 32.85 16.41
CA ALA A 595 -11.58 33.05 15.63
C ALA A 595 -11.79 31.84 14.68
N PRO A 596 -13.04 31.41 14.45
CA PRO A 596 -13.33 30.30 13.55
C PRO A 596 -12.73 30.55 12.16
N LEU A 597 -12.14 29.49 11.59
CA LEU A 597 -11.76 29.50 10.19
C LEU A 597 -13.02 29.23 9.36
N VAL A 598 -13.40 30.20 8.54
CA VAL A 598 -14.60 30.10 7.70
C VAL A 598 -14.18 29.53 6.36
N LEU A 599 -14.61 28.30 6.07
CA LEU A 599 -14.22 27.59 4.85
C LEU A 599 -15.17 27.81 3.69
N LEU A 600 -16.43 28.13 4.00
CA LEU A 600 -17.48 28.36 3.02
C LEU A 600 -18.54 29.31 3.61
N VAL A 601 -19.00 30.23 2.77
CA VAL A 601 -20.28 30.93 2.93
C VAL A 601 -21.04 30.71 1.65
N LEU A 602 -22.12 29.94 1.71
CA LEU A 602 -22.94 29.54 0.57
C LEU A 602 -24.30 30.22 0.67
N PRO A 603 -24.66 31.13 -0.26
CA PRO A 603 -26.00 31.70 -0.29
C PRO A 603 -27.04 30.62 -0.64
N LEU A 604 -28.19 30.67 0.03
CA LEU A 604 -29.29 29.73 -0.09
C LEU A 604 -30.47 30.40 -0.80
N GLY A 605 -31.17 29.66 -1.65
CA GLY A 605 -32.36 30.17 -2.35
C GLY A 605 -32.07 31.05 -3.58
N VAL A 606 -30.81 31.19 -4.00
CA VAL A 606 -30.44 31.78 -5.29
C VAL A 606 -30.55 30.69 -6.37
N PRO A 607 -31.27 30.91 -7.49
CA PRO A 607 -31.34 29.92 -8.56
C PRO A 607 -29.94 29.64 -9.12
N VAL A 608 -29.55 28.36 -9.12
CA VAL A 608 -28.29 27.89 -9.71
C VAL A 608 -28.40 28.07 -11.23
N VAL A 609 -27.58 28.95 -11.81
CA VAL A 609 -27.54 29.22 -13.26
C VAL A 609 -26.65 28.22 -13.97
#